data_AF-J0NHX2-F1
#
_entry.id   AF-J0NHX2-F1
#
_cell.length_a   1.000
_cell.length_b   1.000
_cell.length_c   1.000
_cell.angle_alpha   90.00
_cell.angle_beta   90.00
_cell.angle_gamma   90.00
#
_symmetry.space_group_name_H-M   'P 1'
#
loop_
_entity.id
_entity.type
_entity.pdbx_description
1 polymer ?
#
loop_
_entity_poly.entity_id
_entity_poly.type
_entity_poly.pdbx_seq_one_letter_code
_entity_poly.pdbx_strand_id
1 'polypeptide(L)'
;MLGWLAGGVVVAGGGLYCWAYGPAGYFTRDRVKLRALRADPMSSTTLLGLRAFGVEETEPSSWFSIEPLSRMRLTRRFQEDGSTSEDLMGRLVAYAQEQGWAADPDPSFPSMWIGGRPGPLKGAAMGLSITRYPQAPPTDPLSTIVQVELFY
;
A
#
# COMPACT_ATOMS: atom_id res chain seq x y z
N MET A 1 34.29 -57.17 2.41
CA MET A 1 33.36 -56.48 1.49
C MET A 1 32.04 -56.25 2.22
N LEU A 2 31.48 -55.02 2.10
CA LEU A 2 30.09 -54.53 2.31
C LEU A 2 29.21 -55.28 3.35
N GLY A 3 28.73 -54.66 4.45
CA GLY A 3 27.76 -53.54 4.51
C GLY A 3 26.33 -54.11 4.32
N TRP A 4 25.34 -54.01 5.21
CA TRP A 4 24.90 -52.93 6.10
C TRP A 4 24.04 -53.48 7.26
N LEU A 5 24.17 -52.82 8.43
CA LEU A 5 23.13 -52.75 9.46
C LEU A 5 22.09 -51.73 9.02
N ALA A 6 20.85 -52.17 8.82
CA ALA A 6 19.71 -51.30 8.53
C ALA A 6 19.34 -50.51 9.79
N GLY A 7 19.94 -49.32 9.94
CA GLY A 7 19.52 -48.31 10.88
C GLY A 7 18.25 -47.61 10.37
N GLY A 8 17.22 -47.60 11.20
CA GLY A 8 16.11 -46.68 11.03
C GLY A 8 16.52 -45.26 11.40
N VAL A 9 16.12 -44.28 10.59
CA VAL A 9 15.66 -42.96 11.05
C VAL A 9 14.60 -42.49 10.07
N VAL A 10 13.41 -42.24 10.58
CA VAL A 10 12.36 -41.47 9.92
C VAL A 10 12.78 -40.00 9.95
N VAL A 11 12.89 -39.36 8.78
CA VAL A 11 12.74 -37.91 8.69
C VAL A 11 11.50 -37.65 7.85
N ALA A 12 10.44 -37.33 8.59
CA ALA A 12 9.22 -36.73 8.08
C ALA A 12 9.54 -35.46 7.28
N GLY A 13 8.80 -35.21 6.20
CA GLY A 13 8.90 -33.96 5.46
C GLY A 13 8.46 -33.99 4.01
N GLY A 14 7.71 -34.98 3.56
CA GLY A 14 7.10 -35.02 2.23
C GLY A 14 5.91 -34.06 2.07
N GLY A 15 6.07 -32.80 2.46
CA GLY A 15 4.97 -31.84 2.55
C GLY A 15 5.42 -30.40 2.35
N LEU A 16 6.07 -30.06 1.23
CA LEU A 16 6.41 -28.66 0.97
C LEU A 16 6.43 -28.24 -0.51
N TYR A 17 5.63 -28.86 -1.38
CA TYR A 17 5.61 -28.49 -2.81
C TYR A 17 4.22 -28.26 -3.45
N CYS A 18 3.12 -28.22 -2.68
CA CYS A 18 1.77 -28.08 -3.27
C CYS A 18 1.08 -26.71 -3.11
N TRP A 19 1.70 -25.68 -2.52
CA TRP A 19 1.01 -24.40 -2.28
C TRP A 19 1.28 -23.29 -3.29
N ALA A 20 2.13 -23.51 -4.31
CA ALA A 20 2.52 -22.43 -5.23
C ALA A 20 1.59 -22.26 -6.45
N TYR A 21 0.82 -23.27 -6.85
CA TYR A 21 0.09 -23.25 -8.13
C TYR A 21 -1.28 -23.95 -8.08
N GLY A 22 -2.14 -23.59 -7.13
CA GLY A 22 -3.57 -23.87 -7.21
C GLY A 22 -4.33 -22.78 -7.97
N PRO A 23 -5.57 -23.03 -8.45
CA PRO A 23 -6.42 -22.04 -9.15
C PRO A 23 -6.78 -20.79 -8.30
N ALA A 24 -6.28 -20.71 -7.07
CA ALA A 24 -6.38 -19.57 -6.14
C ALA A 24 -5.12 -18.66 -6.12
N GLY A 25 -4.13 -18.88 -6.99
CA GLY A 25 -2.83 -18.19 -6.96
C GLY A 25 -2.88 -16.65 -7.17
N TYR A 26 -3.83 -16.16 -7.96
CA TYR A 26 -4.04 -14.71 -8.16
C TYR A 26 -4.74 -14.08 -6.96
N PHE A 27 -5.80 -14.72 -6.44
CA PHE A 27 -6.52 -14.26 -5.25
C PHE A 27 -5.62 -14.17 -4.01
N THR A 28 -4.63 -15.07 -3.87
CA THR A 28 -3.69 -15.02 -2.74
C THR A 28 -2.72 -13.86 -2.87
N ARG A 29 -2.13 -13.61 -4.04
CA ARG A 29 -1.24 -12.46 -4.27
C ARG A 29 -1.95 -11.14 -4.05
N ASP A 30 -3.17 -11.03 -4.56
CA ASP A 30 -3.97 -9.82 -4.48
C ASP A 30 -4.44 -9.51 -3.06
N ARG A 31 -4.85 -10.56 -2.31
CA ARG A 31 -5.14 -10.43 -0.88
C ARG A 31 -3.91 -10.06 -0.05
N VAL A 32 -2.73 -10.59 -0.39
CA VAL A 32 -1.47 -10.24 0.30
C VAL A 32 -1.13 -8.77 0.06
N LYS A 33 -1.26 -8.28 -1.18
CA LYS A 33 -1.06 -6.88 -1.53
C LYS A 33 -2.04 -5.97 -0.77
N LEU A 34 -3.34 -6.24 -0.82
CA LEU A 34 -4.35 -5.44 -0.12
C LEU A 34 -4.14 -5.44 1.40
N ARG A 35 -3.79 -6.60 1.97
CA ARG A 35 -3.46 -6.71 3.40
C ARG A 35 -2.24 -5.87 3.75
N ALA A 36 -1.22 -5.83 2.90
CA ALA A 36 -0.05 -4.98 3.12
C ALA A 36 -0.38 -3.50 2.99
N LEU A 37 -1.23 -3.10 2.03
CA LEU A 37 -1.72 -1.72 1.97
C LEU A 37 -2.45 -1.34 3.27
N ARG A 38 -3.38 -2.17 3.75
CA ARG A 38 -4.15 -1.91 4.98
C ARG A 38 -3.33 -1.98 6.28
N ALA A 39 -2.22 -2.71 6.26
CA ALA A 39 -1.31 -2.79 7.40
C ALA A 39 -0.33 -1.61 7.43
N ASP A 40 -0.28 -0.79 6.38
CA ASP A 40 0.58 0.38 6.31
C ASP A 40 0.10 1.48 7.27
N PRO A 41 0.98 2.09 8.08
CA PRO A 41 0.63 3.24 8.90
C PRO A 41 0.00 4.39 8.10
N MET A 42 0.42 4.62 6.85
CA MET A 42 -0.13 5.64 5.95
C MET A 42 -1.54 5.33 5.44
N SER A 43 -2.01 4.09 5.57
CA SER A 43 -3.38 3.71 5.19
C SER A 43 -4.44 4.03 6.26
N SER A 44 -3.98 4.44 7.44
CA SER A 44 -4.82 4.75 8.59
C SER A 44 -5.87 5.81 8.22
N THR A 45 -7.07 5.61 8.74
CA THR A 45 -8.13 6.64 8.67
C THR A 45 -7.87 7.81 9.61
N THR A 46 -6.88 7.69 10.49
CA THR A 46 -6.41 8.77 11.36
C THR A 46 -4.90 8.93 11.22
N LEU A 47 -4.45 10.06 10.68
CA LEU A 47 -3.03 10.40 10.54
C LEU A 47 -2.75 11.71 11.26
N LEU A 48 -1.69 11.75 12.08
CA LEU A 48 -1.30 12.96 12.81
C LEU A 48 -2.42 13.58 13.67
N GLY A 49 -3.35 12.74 14.17
CA GLY A 49 -4.54 13.19 14.91
C GLY A 49 -5.69 13.70 14.02
N LEU A 50 -5.51 13.75 12.71
CA LEU A 50 -6.52 14.13 11.73
C LEU A 50 -7.30 12.93 11.25
N ARG A 51 -8.62 13.02 11.29
CA ARG A 51 -9.51 11.99 10.76
C ARG A 51 -9.75 12.23 9.28
N ALA A 52 -9.56 11.19 8.46
CA ALA A 52 -9.93 11.21 7.06
C ALA A 52 -11.45 11.38 6.91
N PHE A 53 -11.89 12.35 6.12
CA PHE A 53 -13.31 12.57 5.80
C PHE A 53 -13.73 11.86 4.51
N GLY A 54 -12.77 11.56 3.62
CA GLY A 54 -12.98 10.74 2.43
C GLY A 54 -12.17 9.45 2.52
N VAL A 55 -12.84 8.31 2.41
CA VAL A 55 -12.24 6.97 2.46
C VAL A 55 -12.72 6.20 1.24
N GLU A 56 -11.82 5.95 0.30
CA GLU A 56 -12.11 5.12 -0.87
C GLU A 56 -11.14 3.94 -0.87
N GLU A 57 -11.67 2.73 -1.11
CA GLU A 57 -10.88 1.53 -1.30
C GLU A 57 -11.32 0.88 -2.60
N THR A 58 -10.39 0.61 -3.50
CA THR A 58 -10.68 -0.27 -4.64
C THR A 58 -10.67 -1.70 -4.13
N GLU A 59 -11.86 -2.23 -3.85
CA GLU A 59 -12.03 -3.63 -3.43
C GLU A 59 -11.70 -4.60 -4.55
N PRO A 60 -11.36 -5.86 -4.21
CA PRO A 60 -11.33 -6.95 -5.17
C PRO A 60 -12.67 -7.02 -5.91
N SER A 61 -12.61 -7.14 -7.24
CA SER A 61 -13.75 -7.56 -8.02
C SER A 61 -14.24 -8.89 -7.41
N SER A 62 -15.56 -9.01 -7.26
CA SER A 62 -16.28 -10.08 -6.57
C SER A 62 -15.70 -11.48 -6.79
N TRP A 63 -15.99 -12.45 -5.92
CA TRP A 63 -15.55 -13.86 -5.96
C TRP A 63 -15.73 -14.61 -7.31
N PHE A 64 -16.42 -14.02 -8.29
CA PHE A 64 -16.59 -14.52 -9.66
C PHE A 64 -15.76 -13.80 -10.74
N SER A 65 -15.05 -12.74 -10.40
CA SER A 65 -14.33 -11.92 -11.37
C SER A 65 -12.95 -12.52 -11.63
N ILE A 66 -12.73 -12.88 -12.90
CA ILE A 66 -11.50 -13.49 -13.43
C ILE A 66 -10.51 -12.41 -13.90
N GLU A 67 -10.92 -11.14 -13.86
CA GLU A 67 -10.08 -10.02 -14.26
C GLU A 67 -9.05 -9.70 -13.17
N PRO A 68 -7.76 -9.62 -13.52
CA PRO A 68 -6.75 -9.17 -12.58
C PRO A 68 -7.14 -7.80 -12.04
N LEU A 69 -6.94 -7.59 -10.74
CA LEU A 69 -7.12 -6.27 -10.14
C LEU A 69 -6.08 -5.32 -10.71
N SER A 70 -6.45 -4.62 -11.78
CA SER A 70 -5.51 -3.84 -12.58
C SER A 70 -4.83 -2.75 -11.76
N ARG A 71 -5.47 -2.25 -10.67
CA ARG A 71 -4.91 -1.26 -9.73
C ARG A 71 -5.57 -1.39 -8.35
N MET A 72 -4.84 -1.86 -7.34
CA MET A 72 -5.32 -1.77 -5.94
C MET A 72 -4.96 -0.42 -5.38
N ARG A 73 -5.92 0.23 -4.72
CA ARG A 73 -5.75 1.59 -4.26
C ARG A 73 -6.50 1.83 -2.96
N LEU A 74 -5.84 2.46 -2.00
CA LEU A 74 -6.45 3.01 -0.80
C LEU A 74 -6.27 4.53 -0.83
N THR A 75 -7.38 5.25 -0.92
CA THR A 75 -7.38 6.71 -0.94
C THR A 75 -7.99 7.24 0.35
N ARG A 76 -7.30 8.20 0.95
CA ARG A 76 -7.70 8.93 2.15
C ARG A 76 -7.61 10.42 1.89
N ARG A 77 -8.65 11.17 2.24
CA ARG A 77 -8.65 12.64 2.12
C ARG A 77 -8.67 13.27 3.49
N PHE A 78 -7.73 14.19 3.70
CA PHE A 78 -7.53 14.92 4.94
C PHE A 78 -7.69 16.41 4.70
N GLN A 79 -8.19 17.09 5.72
CA GLN A 79 -8.38 18.52 5.78
C GLN A 79 -8.15 18.93 7.23
N GLU A 80 -7.55 20.09 7.44
CA GLU A 80 -7.33 20.64 8.78
C GLU A 80 -7.69 22.12 8.77
N ASP A 81 -8.54 22.52 9.71
CA ASP A 81 -8.95 23.90 9.86
C ASP A 81 -7.78 24.75 10.38
N GLY A 82 -7.50 25.87 9.71
CA GLY A 82 -6.46 26.80 10.13
C GLY A 82 -5.03 26.45 9.66
N SER A 83 -4.85 25.40 8.86
CA SER A 83 -3.59 25.07 8.19
C SER A 83 -3.72 25.20 6.68
N THR A 84 -2.63 25.54 5.99
CA THR A 84 -2.60 25.45 4.53
C THR A 84 -2.49 23.98 4.11
N SER A 85 -2.98 23.66 2.90
CA SER A 85 -2.79 22.32 2.30
C SER A 85 -1.32 22.00 2.04
N GLU A 86 -0.46 23.02 1.92
CA GLU A 86 1.00 22.88 1.81
C GLU A 86 1.63 22.41 3.11
N ASP A 87 1.29 23.06 4.23
CA ASP A 87 1.79 22.68 5.57
C ASP A 87 1.29 21.28 5.97
N LEU A 88 0.03 20.97 5.65
CA LEU A 88 -0.54 19.65 5.86
C LEU A 88 0.18 18.59 5.01
N MET A 89 0.39 18.87 3.72
CA MET A 89 1.15 17.98 2.83
C MET A 89 2.57 17.76 3.35
N GLY A 90 3.27 18.82 3.77
CA GLY A 90 4.62 18.73 4.31
C GLY A 90 4.72 17.83 5.55
N ARG A 91 3.78 17.96 6.50
CA ARG A 91 3.72 17.07 7.67
C ARG A 91 3.41 15.62 7.32
N LEU A 92 2.50 15.38 6.37
CA LEU A 92 2.19 14.03 5.90
C LEU A 92 3.37 13.38 5.16
N VAL A 93 4.12 14.16 4.38
CA VAL A 93 5.36 13.70 3.72
C VAL A 93 6.43 13.36 4.75
N ALA A 94 6.65 14.24 5.74
CA ALA A 94 7.62 13.97 6.81
C ALA A 94 7.26 12.69 7.58
N TYR A 95 5.99 12.51 7.93
CA TYR A 95 5.51 11.29 8.56
C TYR A 95 5.71 10.06 7.66
N ALA A 96 5.41 10.15 6.36
CA ALA A 96 5.66 9.03 5.43
C ALA A 96 7.14 8.63 5.40
N GLN A 97 8.06 9.59 5.37
CA GLN A 97 9.51 9.34 5.40
C GLN A 97 9.94 8.69 6.71
N GLU A 98 9.40 9.13 7.86
CA GLU A 98 9.62 8.49 9.16
C GLU A 98 9.13 7.02 9.17
N GLN A 99 8.05 6.72 8.43
CA GLN A 99 7.55 5.36 8.23
C GLN A 99 8.33 4.54 7.18
N GLY A 100 9.47 5.06 6.72
CA GLY A 100 10.40 4.37 5.83
C GLY A 100 10.02 4.43 4.34
N TRP A 101 9.15 5.36 3.95
CA TRP A 101 8.88 5.62 2.53
C TRP A 101 10.02 6.45 1.91
N ALA A 102 10.59 5.96 0.81
CA ALA A 102 11.61 6.69 0.08
C ALA A 102 10.95 7.59 -0.97
N ALA A 103 11.33 8.87 -1.01
CA ALA A 103 10.88 9.78 -2.05
C ALA A 103 11.37 9.30 -3.43
N ASP A 104 10.52 9.46 -4.44
CA ASP A 104 10.95 9.33 -5.83
C ASP A 104 12.03 10.39 -6.12
N PRO A 105 13.20 10.01 -6.69
CA PRO A 105 14.27 10.96 -7.01
C PRO A 105 13.85 12.07 -7.97
N ASP A 106 12.75 11.92 -8.72
CA ASP A 106 12.24 12.94 -9.64
C ASP A 106 10.86 13.45 -9.22
N PRO A 107 10.78 14.57 -8.46
CA PRO A 107 9.50 15.13 -8.04
C PRO A 107 8.77 15.70 -9.25
N SER A 108 7.76 14.97 -9.73
CA SER A 108 7.06 15.34 -10.96
C SER A 108 6.26 16.65 -10.85
N PHE A 109 5.74 17.01 -9.66
CA PHE A 109 4.91 18.22 -9.47
C PHE A 109 5.03 18.83 -8.06
N PRO A 110 5.01 20.17 -7.88
CA PRO A 110 5.01 20.83 -6.56
C PRO A 110 3.76 20.57 -5.71
N SER A 111 2.70 20.02 -6.32
CA SER A 111 1.46 19.64 -5.66
C SER A 111 1.37 18.15 -5.35
N MET A 112 2.40 17.38 -5.67
CA MET A 112 2.40 15.93 -5.51
C MET A 112 3.75 15.44 -5.03
N TRP A 113 3.73 14.59 -4.01
CA TRP A 113 4.87 13.82 -3.58
C TRP A 113 4.60 12.35 -3.86
N ILE A 114 5.60 11.66 -4.40
CA ILE A 114 5.54 10.22 -4.68
C ILE A 114 6.62 9.54 -3.85
N GLY A 115 6.22 8.48 -3.16
CA GLY A 115 7.10 7.61 -2.41
C GLY A 115 7.00 6.17 -2.88
N GLY A 116 8.12 5.46 -2.86
CA GLY A 116 8.21 4.05 -3.18
C GLY A 116 8.78 3.25 -2.01
N ARG A 117 8.29 2.03 -1.82
CA ARG A 117 8.95 1.05 -0.94
C ARG A 117 8.70 -0.40 -1.40
N PRO A 118 9.57 -1.35 -1.02
CA PRO A 118 9.35 -2.76 -1.34
C PRO A 118 8.04 -3.28 -0.76
N GLY A 119 7.30 -4.05 -1.57
CA GLY A 119 6.12 -4.80 -1.14
C GLY A 119 6.47 -6.12 -0.42
N PRO A 120 5.48 -6.82 0.15
CA PRO A 120 5.66 -8.11 0.80
C PRO A 120 5.93 -9.25 -0.20
N LEU A 121 5.63 -9.04 -1.50
CA LEU A 121 5.87 -9.99 -2.56
C LEU A 121 7.18 -9.65 -3.27
N LYS A 122 8.01 -10.65 -3.56
CA LYS A 122 9.27 -10.48 -4.28
C LYS A 122 9.02 -9.81 -5.64
N GLY A 123 9.66 -8.65 -5.86
CA GLY A 123 9.53 -7.86 -7.08
C GLY A 123 8.27 -7.00 -7.17
N ALA A 124 7.43 -6.96 -6.13
CA ALA A 124 6.34 -5.99 -6.02
C ALA A 124 6.83 -4.75 -5.27
N ALA A 125 6.47 -3.57 -5.76
CA ALA A 125 6.68 -2.29 -5.07
C ALA A 125 5.32 -1.71 -4.66
N MET A 126 5.29 -1.07 -3.51
CA MET A 126 4.17 -0.21 -3.10
C MET A 126 4.51 1.22 -3.48
N GLY A 127 3.51 1.91 -4.00
CA GLY A 127 3.54 3.35 -4.24
C GLY A 127 2.70 4.08 -3.20
N LEU A 128 3.13 5.29 -2.85
CA LEU A 128 2.41 6.25 -2.05
C LEU A 128 2.42 7.57 -2.81
N SER A 129 1.25 8.16 -3.01
CA SER A 129 1.09 9.51 -3.52
C SER A 129 0.45 10.37 -2.45
N ILE A 130 1.05 11.53 -2.19
CA ILE A 130 0.47 12.58 -1.34
C ILE A 130 0.28 13.78 -2.24
N THR A 131 -0.97 14.10 -2.56
CA THR A 131 -1.33 15.13 -3.52
C THR A 131 -2.20 16.17 -2.86
N ARG A 132 -1.80 17.44 -2.94
CA ARG A 132 -2.73 18.55 -2.74
C ARG A 132 -3.44 18.82 -4.06
N TYR A 133 -4.74 19.10 -4.00
CA TYR A 133 -5.42 19.59 -5.20
C TYR A 133 -4.78 20.91 -5.62
N PRO A 134 -4.53 21.13 -6.93
CA PRO A 134 -3.97 22.39 -7.40
C PRO A 134 -4.84 23.53 -6.88
N GLN A 135 -4.17 24.64 -6.60
CA GLN A 135 -4.65 25.87 -5.98
C GLN A 135 -5.94 26.36 -6.66
N ALA A 136 -7.06 25.74 -6.31
CA ALA A 136 -8.37 26.27 -6.59
C ALA A 136 -8.44 27.62 -5.85
N PRO A 137 -9.26 28.57 -6.31
CA PRO A 137 -9.44 29.84 -5.61
C PRO A 137 -9.62 29.57 -4.10
N PRO A 138 -9.11 30.40 -3.18
CA PRO A 138 -9.24 30.17 -1.73
C PRO A 138 -10.70 29.98 -1.26
N THR A 139 -11.66 30.37 -2.10
CA THR A 139 -13.10 30.16 -1.94
C THR A 139 -13.59 28.75 -2.28
N ASP A 140 -12.78 27.93 -2.95
CA ASP A 140 -13.08 26.53 -3.21
C ASP A 140 -12.69 25.70 -1.98
N PRO A 141 -13.65 25.01 -1.34
CA PRO A 141 -13.38 24.13 -0.21
C PRO A 141 -12.34 23.04 -0.54
N LEU A 142 -12.16 22.69 -1.82
CA LEU A 142 -11.19 21.69 -2.26
C LEU A 142 -9.72 22.16 -2.17
N SER A 143 -9.46 23.46 -2.07
CA SER A 143 -8.11 24.04 -1.98
C SER A 143 -7.34 23.66 -0.69
N THR A 144 -8.06 23.18 0.31
CA THR A 144 -7.54 22.79 1.64
C THR A 144 -7.37 21.28 1.80
N ILE A 145 -7.75 20.50 0.79
CA ILE A 145 -7.75 19.03 0.85
C ILE A 145 -6.38 18.48 0.42
N VAL A 146 -5.87 17.55 1.22
CA VAL A 146 -4.72 16.71 0.85
C VAL A 146 -5.19 15.26 0.72
N GLN A 147 -4.90 14.66 -0.42
CA GLN A 147 -5.19 13.27 -0.72
C GLN A 147 -3.94 12.41 -0.48
N VAL A 148 -4.08 11.34 0.27
CA VAL A 148 -3.08 10.30 0.50
C VAL A 148 -3.57 9.03 -0.19
N GLU A 149 -2.77 8.49 -1.09
CA GLU A 149 -3.14 7.35 -1.93
C GLU A 149 -2.03 6.29 -1.88
N LEU A 150 -2.36 5.09 -1.42
CA LEU A 150 -1.45 3.93 -1.49
C LEU A 150 -1.88 3.02 -2.62
N PHE A 151 -0.93 2.49 -3.39
CA PHE A 151 -1.24 1.66 -4.56
C PHE A 151 -0.18 0.59 -4.89
N TYR A 152 -0.58 -0.36 -5.74
CA TYR A 152 0.25 -1.37 -6.40
C TYR A 152 0.15 -1.29 -7.91
#